data_AF-O33852-F1
#
_entry.id   AF-O33852-F1
#
_cell.length_a   1.000
_cell.length_b   1.000
_cell.length_c   1.000
_cell.angle_alpha   90.00
_cell.angle_beta   90.00
_cell.angle_gamma   90.00
#
_symmetry.space_group_name_H-M   'P 1'
#
loop_
_entity.id
_entity.type
_entity.pdbx_description
1 polymer ?
#
loop_
_entity_poly.entity_id
_entity_poly.type
_entity_poly.pdbx_seq_one_letter_code
_entity_poly.pdbx_strand_id
1 'polypeptide(L)'
;MINDDDNLYYTYLDECKKNFLTDSMKKEGFNSTYEEYSITSITFNREYYQTTFETAWAAFRNKYRMNGNKAMHFVDYKKLIDPGQRVPENEGYSQFIVNNLFSEEKLKSFFNELRDLLRDSEFFIVHTDYYWEKHHYLTKRNHFEKFQLSKKSRNVAPRLLNAVPYVAMRKHLDSLMLGMLKNKKDDVTLYLDEELPNKVYTKLRFDADGKQFDARTDLKKAYNHTITIGSDNVNQKTSSEILDEIRFIRKEEVGHNFTPSHCGLEIVDMLCSMIAGETRLKEYKKTGSIKANSQITSGDFINLKFPDGDIIEFESIIESKMRYHTINYLKY
;
A
#
# COMPACT_ATOMS: atom_id res chain seq x y z
N MET A 1 -19.26 -1.60 32.09
CA MET A 1 -17.94 -1.04 31.78
C MET A 1 -17.56 -1.60 30.43
N ILE A 2 -17.61 -0.79 29.37
CA ILE A 2 -17.05 -1.18 28.07
C ILE A 2 -15.54 -1.08 28.25
N ASN A 3 -14.81 -2.16 28.01
CA ASN A 3 -13.35 -2.14 28.04
C ASN A 3 -12.89 -1.16 26.96
N ASP A 4 -12.13 -0.13 27.33
CA ASP A 4 -11.56 0.82 26.35
C ASP A 4 -10.77 0.04 25.26
N ASP A 5 -10.24 -1.14 25.59
CA ASP A 5 -9.46 -2.02 24.72
C ASP A 5 -10.21 -2.64 23.51
N ASP A 6 -11.54 -2.71 23.52
CA ASP A 6 -12.30 -3.39 22.44
C ASP A 6 -12.30 -2.59 21.12
N ASN A 7 -11.95 -1.30 21.17
CA ASN A 7 -12.01 -0.38 20.01
C ASN A 7 -10.64 0.19 19.60
N LEU A 8 -9.55 -0.44 20.02
CA LEU A 8 -8.20 -0.10 19.56
C LEU A 8 -7.85 -0.89 18.30
N TYR A 9 -7.37 -0.18 17.28
CA TYR A 9 -6.95 -0.75 16.00
C TYR A 9 -5.46 -0.54 15.73
N TYR A 10 -4.86 -1.48 15.00
CA TYR A 10 -3.56 -1.28 14.37
C TYR A 10 -3.75 -1.09 12.88
N THR A 11 -3.26 0.04 12.37
CA THR A 11 -3.30 0.37 10.95
C THR A 11 -1.89 0.38 10.39
N TYR A 12 -1.63 -0.51 9.45
CA TYR A 12 -0.36 -0.61 8.73
C TYR A 12 -0.46 0.14 7.42
N LEU A 13 0.53 0.94 7.08
CA LEU A 13 0.55 1.78 5.88
C LEU A 13 1.83 1.60 5.08
N ASP A 14 1.69 1.63 3.77
CA ASP A 14 2.81 1.74 2.84
C ASP A 14 2.47 2.63 1.64
N GLU A 15 3.51 3.14 0.96
CA GLU A 15 3.44 3.99 -0.21
C GLU A 15 3.91 3.30 -1.49
N CYS A 16 3.17 3.44 -2.59
CA CYS A 16 3.62 2.96 -3.89
C CYS A 16 3.72 4.11 -4.91
N LYS A 17 4.96 4.36 -5.37
CA LYS A 17 5.29 5.35 -6.40
C LYS A 17 5.51 4.73 -7.78
N LYS A 18 6.05 3.51 -7.81
CA LYS A 18 6.31 2.74 -9.02
C LYS A 18 5.88 1.31 -8.75
N ASN A 19 5.27 0.68 -9.76
CA ASN A 19 4.82 -0.70 -9.69
C ASN A 19 5.01 -1.38 -11.04
N PHE A 20 4.54 -2.62 -11.13
CA PHE A 20 4.60 -3.43 -12.35
C PHE A 20 3.89 -2.78 -13.54
N LEU A 21 2.83 -1.99 -13.33
CA LEU A 21 2.16 -1.26 -14.42
C LEU A 21 3.12 -0.27 -15.06
N THR A 22 3.84 0.53 -14.25
CA THR A 22 4.79 1.52 -14.77
C THR A 22 5.86 0.86 -15.66
N ASP A 23 6.28 -0.37 -15.33
CA ASP A 23 7.27 -1.10 -16.11
C ASP A 23 6.67 -1.79 -17.35
N SER A 24 5.46 -2.34 -17.27
CA SER A 24 4.72 -2.86 -18.43
C SER A 24 4.44 -1.76 -19.47
N MET A 25 4.00 -0.58 -19.01
CA MET A 25 3.78 0.58 -19.88
C MET A 25 5.05 0.98 -20.65
N LYS A 26 6.21 1.01 -19.99
CA LYS A 26 7.49 1.31 -20.67
C LYS A 26 7.83 0.26 -21.73
N LYS A 27 7.63 -1.03 -21.43
CA LYS A 27 7.89 -2.13 -22.38
C LYS A 27 7.02 -2.02 -23.64
N GLU A 28 5.77 -1.59 -23.49
CA GLU A 28 4.86 -1.33 -24.61
C GLU A 28 5.08 0.03 -25.29
N GLY A 29 6.13 0.78 -24.90
CA GLY A 29 6.48 2.06 -25.52
C GLY A 29 5.59 3.22 -25.10
N PHE A 30 4.76 3.07 -24.05
CA PHE A 30 4.04 4.18 -23.44
C PHE A 30 5.01 5.01 -22.61
N ASN A 31 5.40 6.17 -23.14
CA ASN A 31 6.06 7.21 -22.35
C ASN A 31 5.02 7.84 -21.42
N SER A 32 4.85 7.27 -20.22
CA SER A 32 4.00 7.88 -19.20
C SER A 32 4.51 9.29 -18.87
N THR A 33 3.71 10.28 -19.29
CA THR A 33 3.83 11.66 -18.84
C THR A 33 3.39 11.80 -17.39
N TYR A 34 2.88 10.76 -16.73
CA TYR A 34 2.42 10.86 -15.36
C TYR A 34 3.52 10.54 -14.33
N GLU A 35 3.43 11.21 -13.19
CA GLU A 35 3.99 10.79 -11.91
C GLU A 35 2.86 10.35 -10.99
N GLU A 36 3.20 9.49 -10.03
CA GLU A 36 2.23 8.73 -9.27
C GLU A 36 2.67 8.61 -7.81
N TYR A 37 1.71 8.63 -6.90
CA TYR A 37 1.94 8.41 -5.49
C TYR A 37 0.66 7.89 -4.83
N SER A 38 0.73 6.67 -4.32
CA SER A 38 -0.37 6.05 -3.58
C SER A 38 0.02 5.77 -2.14
N ILE A 39 -0.97 5.74 -1.26
CA ILE A 39 -0.88 5.22 0.10
C ILE A 39 -2.00 4.18 0.25
N THR A 40 -1.64 3.00 0.71
CA THR A 40 -2.58 1.95 1.10
C THR A 40 -2.44 1.71 2.58
N SER A 41 -3.56 1.46 3.25
CA SER A 41 -3.56 0.98 4.61
C SER A 41 -4.42 -0.26 4.77
N ILE A 42 -4.00 -1.11 5.71
CA ILE A 42 -4.80 -2.20 6.24
C ILE A 42 -4.99 -2.00 7.74
N THR A 43 -6.20 -2.23 8.21
CA THR A 43 -6.57 -1.97 9.60
C THR A 43 -7.16 -3.21 10.24
N PHE A 44 -6.56 -3.62 11.35
CA PHE A 44 -6.99 -4.74 12.18
C PHE A 44 -7.48 -4.24 13.53
N ASN A 45 -8.49 -4.91 14.11
CA ASN A 45 -8.69 -4.82 15.55
C ASN A 45 -7.43 -5.34 16.26
N ARG A 46 -6.98 -4.64 17.32
CA ARG A 46 -5.72 -4.98 18.02
C ARG A 46 -5.73 -6.39 18.59
N GLU A 47 -6.80 -6.77 19.27
CA GLU A 47 -6.89 -8.07 19.95
C GLU A 47 -6.85 -9.20 18.91
N TYR A 48 -7.66 -9.09 17.86
CA TYR A 48 -7.63 -10.02 16.73
C TYR A 48 -6.23 -10.12 16.11
N TYR A 49 -5.58 -8.97 15.86
CA TYR A 49 -4.23 -8.93 15.29
C TYR A 49 -3.25 -9.74 16.14
N GLN A 50 -3.13 -9.39 17.42
CA GLN A 50 -2.12 -9.94 18.32
C GLN A 50 -2.36 -11.41 18.67
N THR A 51 -3.62 -11.82 18.83
CA THR A 51 -3.94 -13.18 19.29
C THR A 51 -4.10 -14.16 18.15
N THR A 52 -4.64 -13.71 17.01
CA THR A 52 -5.06 -14.58 15.91
C THR A 52 -4.19 -14.40 14.68
N PHE A 53 -4.11 -13.17 14.15
CA PHE A 53 -3.41 -12.94 12.88
C PHE A 53 -1.90 -13.18 12.98
N GLU A 54 -1.22 -12.66 14.02
CA GLU A 54 0.21 -12.88 14.21
C GLU A 54 0.56 -14.36 14.32
N THR A 55 -0.25 -15.13 15.05
CA THR A 55 -0.09 -16.58 15.20
C THR A 55 -0.23 -17.29 13.86
N ALA A 56 -1.27 -16.96 13.08
CA ALA A 56 -1.50 -17.54 11.76
C ALA A 56 -0.39 -17.19 10.77
N TRP A 57 0.07 -15.94 10.79
CA TRP A 57 1.19 -15.47 9.96
C TRP A 57 2.50 -16.17 10.31
N ALA A 58 2.81 -16.32 11.60
CA ALA A 58 3.99 -17.05 12.06
C ALA A 58 3.93 -18.52 11.63
N ALA A 59 2.78 -19.18 11.74
CA ALA A 59 2.59 -20.55 11.29
C ALA A 59 2.81 -20.70 9.77
N PHE A 60 2.24 -19.79 8.98
CA PHE A 60 2.47 -19.73 7.53
C PHE A 60 3.96 -19.60 7.20
N ARG A 61 4.65 -18.64 7.82
CA ARG A 61 6.09 -18.43 7.60
C ARG A 61 6.94 -19.63 7.98
N ASN A 62 6.63 -20.27 9.10
CA ASN A 62 7.33 -21.47 9.57
C ASN A 62 7.18 -22.64 8.59
N LYS A 63 5.97 -22.84 8.05
CA LYS A 63 5.70 -23.88 7.04
C LYS A 63 6.61 -23.74 5.82
N TYR A 64 6.86 -22.52 5.37
CA TYR A 64 7.72 -22.23 4.21
C TYR A 64 9.18 -21.92 4.57
N ARG A 65 9.57 -22.09 5.84
CA ARG A 65 10.95 -21.87 6.33
C ARG A 65 11.46 -20.46 6.04
N MET A 66 10.58 -19.47 6.20
CA MET A 66 10.93 -18.06 6.04
C MET A 66 11.77 -17.59 7.24
N ASN A 67 12.73 -16.69 7.01
CA ASN A 67 13.57 -16.18 8.09
C ASN A 67 12.75 -15.33 9.06
N GLY A 68 12.64 -15.72 10.33
CA GLY A 68 11.82 -15.00 11.31
C GLY A 68 12.33 -13.63 11.76
N ASN A 69 13.57 -13.28 11.43
CA ASN A 69 14.21 -12.01 11.78
C ASN A 69 14.25 -11.01 10.62
N LYS A 70 13.59 -11.32 9.49
CA LYS A 70 13.61 -10.47 8.30
C LYS A 70 12.20 -10.23 7.77
N ALA A 71 11.98 -9.04 7.23
CA ALA A 71 10.81 -8.77 6.43
C ALA A 71 10.77 -9.66 5.16
N MET A 72 9.58 -10.10 4.76
CA MET A 72 9.31 -10.70 3.45
C MET A 72 8.87 -9.61 2.48
N HIS A 73 9.71 -9.31 1.49
CA HIS A 73 9.34 -8.42 0.41
C HIS A 73 8.63 -9.20 -0.69
N PHE A 74 7.33 -8.94 -0.87
CA PHE A 74 6.50 -9.73 -1.78
C PHE A 74 7.01 -9.74 -3.22
N VAL A 75 7.59 -8.61 -3.65
CA VAL A 75 8.19 -8.47 -4.99
C VAL A 75 9.25 -9.53 -5.26
N ASP A 76 10.04 -9.94 -4.25
CA ASP A 76 11.09 -10.93 -4.44
C ASP A 76 10.53 -12.33 -4.66
N TYR A 77 9.46 -12.69 -3.95
CA TYR A 77 8.73 -13.94 -4.19
C TYR A 77 7.97 -13.93 -5.52
N LYS A 78 7.39 -12.78 -5.90
CA LYS A 78 6.68 -12.64 -7.18
C LYS A 78 7.62 -12.81 -8.38
N LYS A 79 8.89 -12.37 -8.29
CA LYS A 79 9.89 -12.59 -9.35
C LYS A 79 10.06 -14.08 -9.66
N LEU A 80 9.98 -14.96 -8.65
CA LEU A 80 10.18 -16.40 -8.83
C LEU A 80 9.09 -17.06 -9.70
N ILE A 81 7.98 -16.37 -9.97
CA ILE A 81 6.97 -16.84 -10.94
C ILE A 81 7.60 -16.92 -12.34
N ASP A 82 8.44 -15.96 -12.72
CA ASP A 82 9.18 -15.97 -13.99
C ASP A 82 10.32 -17.00 -13.94
N PRO A 83 10.32 -18.05 -14.79
CA PRO A 83 11.39 -19.03 -14.84
C PRO A 83 12.78 -18.42 -15.07
N GLY A 84 12.88 -17.31 -15.80
CA GLY A 84 14.14 -16.62 -16.05
C GLY A 84 14.73 -15.93 -14.81
N GLN A 85 13.94 -15.76 -13.76
CA GLN A 85 14.35 -15.17 -12.47
C GLN A 85 14.59 -16.24 -11.39
N ARG A 86 14.48 -17.53 -11.71
CA ARG A 86 14.68 -18.62 -10.72
C ARG A 86 16.17 -18.93 -10.56
N VAL A 87 16.91 -18.00 -9.96
CA VAL A 87 18.34 -18.12 -9.68
C VAL A 87 18.62 -18.22 -8.17
N PRO A 88 19.64 -18.98 -7.72
CA PRO A 88 19.95 -19.17 -6.30
C PRO A 88 20.18 -17.89 -5.48
N GLU A 89 20.61 -16.81 -6.14
CA GLU A 89 20.89 -15.52 -5.53
C GLU A 89 19.62 -14.73 -5.18
N ASN A 90 18.49 -15.06 -5.80
CA ASN A 90 17.23 -14.36 -5.54
C ASN A 90 16.65 -14.75 -4.18
N GLU A 91 16.20 -13.73 -3.44
CA GLU A 91 15.56 -13.92 -2.14
C GLU A 91 14.31 -14.79 -2.28
N GLY A 92 14.12 -15.72 -1.34
CA GLY A 92 13.03 -16.69 -1.39
C GLY A 92 13.33 -17.95 -2.21
N TYR A 93 14.35 -17.98 -3.08
CA TYR A 93 14.59 -19.12 -3.98
C TYR A 93 14.78 -20.45 -3.23
N SER A 94 15.64 -20.45 -2.20
CA SER A 94 15.99 -21.66 -1.46
C SER A 94 14.81 -22.28 -0.70
N GLN A 95 13.79 -21.48 -0.38
CA GLN A 95 12.57 -21.92 0.30
C GLN A 95 11.72 -22.83 -0.60
N PHE A 96 11.87 -22.75 -1.92
CA PHE A 96 11.08 -23.53 -2.89
C PHE A 96 11.82 -24.71 -3.49
N ILE A 97 12.98 -25.09 -2.95
CA ILE A 97 13.72 -26.28 -3.38
C ILE A 97 13.11 -27.56 -2.77
N VAL A 98 12.87 -28.55 -3.63
CA VAL A 98 12.43 -29.91 -3.30
C VAL A 98 13.29 -30.89 -4.11
N ASN A 99 13.94 -31.86 -3.45
CA ASN A 99 14.84 -32.82 -4.10
C ASN A 99 15.92 -32.15 -4.98
N ASN A 100 16.54 -31.06 -4.49
CA ASN A 100 17.55 -30.25 -5.18
C ASN A 100 17.08 -29.53 -6.45
N LEU A 101 15.77 -29.48 -6.71
CA LEU A 101 15.18 -28.76 -7.84
C LEU A 101 14.18 -27.71 -7.35
N PHE A 102 14.06 -26.62 -8.10
CA PHE A 102 13.05 -25.61 -7.82
C PHE A 102 11.65 -26.18 -8.09
N SER A 103 10.77 -26.09 -7.11
CA SER A 103 9.40 -26.61 -7.18
C SER A 103 8.41 -25.46 -7.40
N GLU A 104 7.90 -25.37 -8.64
CA GLU A 104 6.81 -24.44 -8.97
C GLU A 104 5.53 -24.76 -8.19
N GLU A 105 5.22 -26.05 -8.01
CA GLU A 105 4.08 -26.50 -7.20
C GLU A 105 4.14 -26.00 -5.75
N LYS A 106 5.34 -25.98 -5.15
CA LYS A 106 5.53 -25.43 -3.80
C LYS A 106 5.36 -23.91 -3.78
N LEU A 107 5.77 -23.20 -4.82
CA LEU A 107 5.55 -21.75 -4.97
C LEU A 107 4.06 -21.43 -5.15
N LYS A 108 3.34 -22.21 -5.97
CA LYS A 108 1.89 -22.10 -6.12
C LYS A 108 1.16 -22.36 -4.81
N SER A 109 1.57 -23.40 -4.07
CA SER A 109 1.01 -23.70 -2.75
C SER A 109 1.20 -22.52 -1.78
N PHE A 110 2.39 -21.90 -1.80
CA PHE A 110 2.67 -20.71 -1.00
C PHE A 110 1.71 -19.56 -1.28
N PHE A 111 1.50 -19.21 -2.55
CA PHE A 111 0.60 -18.11 -2.90
C PHE A 111 -0.88 -18.45 -2.70
N ASN A 112 -1.30 -19.70 -2.91
CA ASN A 112 -2.67 -20.13 -2.62
C ASN A 112 -2.97 -20.04 -1.12
N GLU A 113 -2.04 -20.49 -0.28
CA GLU A 113 -2.19 -20.40 1.17
C GLU A 113 -2.09 -18.96 1.68
N LEU A 114 -1.25 -18.12 1.06
CA LEU A 114 -1.23 -16.68 1.35
C LEU A 114 -2.58 -16.04 1.01
N ARG A 115 -3.14 -16.35 -0.16
CA ARG A 115 -4.47 -15.89 -0.58
C ARG A 115 -5.52 -16.31 0.44
N ASP A 116 -5.53 -17.58 0.83
CA ASP A 116 -6.50 -18.12 1.78
C ASP A 116 -6.37 -17.47 3.17
N LEU A 117 -5.14 -17.31 3.67
CA LEU A 117 -4.86 -16.60 4.91
C LEU A 117 -5.41 -15.16 4.89
N LEU A 118 -5.19 -14.43 3.79
CA LEU A 118 -5.70 -13.07 3.66
C LEU A 118 -7.21 -13.04 3.56
N ARG A 119 -7.83 -13.92 2.76
CA ARG A 119 -9.28 -14.04 2.65
C ARG A 119 -9.93 -14.19 4.02
N ASP A 120 -9.42 -15.11 4.82
CA ASP A 120 -10.00 -15.51 6.10
C ASP A 120 -9.67 -14.52 7.23
N SER A 121 -8.80 -13.53 6.98
CA SER A 121 -8.37 -12.57 7.99
C SER A 121 -9.30 -11.36 8.17
N GLU A 122 -9.51 -10.93 9.41
CA GLU A 122 -10.34 -9.77 9.75
C GLU A 122 -9.57 -8.44 9.69
N PHE A 123 -9.48 -7.88 8.49
CA PHE A 123 -9.01 -6.52 8.27
C PHE A 123 -9.81 -5.84 7.16
N PHE A 124 -9.70 -4.52 7.09
CA PHE A 124 -10.18 -3.74 5.97
C PHE A 124 -9.06 -2.94 5.31
N ILE A 125 -9.30 -2.54 4.06
CA ILE A 125 -8.35 -1.80 3.22
C ILE A 125 -8.88 -0.40 2.96
N VAL A 126 -7.99 0.59 3.02
CA VAL A 126 -8.21 1.94 2.48
C VAL A 126 -7.10 2.25 1.48
N HIS A 127 -7.48 2.72 0.30
CA HIS A 127 -6.53 3.09 -0.76
C HIS A 127 -6.74 4.54 -1.22
N THR A 128 -5.65 5.27 -1.38
CA THR A 128 -5.63 6.63 -1.90
C THR A 128 -4.52 6.75 -2.92
N ASP A 129 -4.88 7.11 -4.15
CA ASP A 129 -3.94 7.30 -5.25
C ASP A 129 -4.01 8.73 -5.79
N TYR A 130 -2.85 9.22 -6.19
CA TYR A 130 -2.67 10.49 -6.85
C TYR A 130 -1.77 10.32 -8.06
N TYR A 131 -2.19 10.92 -9.18
CA TYR A 131 -1.38 10.99 -10.38
C TYR A 131 -1.43 12.41 -10.97
N TRP A 132 -0.36 12.82 -11.65
CA TRP A 132 -0.26 14.16 -12.26
C TRP A 132 0.68 14.14 -13.44
N GLU A 133 0.47 15.06 -14.39
CA GLU A 133 1.36 15.20 -15.53
C GLU A 133 2.71 15.83 -15.11
N LYS A 134 3.79 15.26 -15.64
CA LYS A 134 5.15 15.78 -15.62
C LYS A 134 5.19 17.07 -16.42
N HIS A 135 4.82 18.14 -15.76
CA HIS A 135 4.85 19.46 -16.34
C HIS A 135 6.10 20.22 -15.88
N HIS A 136 6.63 21.04 -16.78
CA HIS A 136 7.78 21.92 -16.53
C HIS A 136 7.32 23.25 -15.95
N TYR A 137 7.03 23.31 -14.65
CA TYR A 137 6.60 24.56 -14.04
C TYR A 137 7.78 25.43 -13.61
N LEU A 138 7.90 26.57 -14.30
CA LEU A 138 8.67 27.79 -14.00
C LEU A 138 10.19 27.64 -13.83
N THR A 139 10.92 28.30 -14.74
CA THR A 139 12.36 28.55 -14.61
C THR A 139 12.63 29.41 -13.38
N LYS A 140 13.44 28.91 -12.43
CA LYS A 140 13.98 29.72 -11.34
C LYS A 140 14.78 30.89 -11.93
N ARG A 141 14.22 32.11 -11.89
CA ARG A 141 14.89 33.34 -12.33
C ARG A 141 15.89 33.80 -11.27
N ASN A 142 16.95 33.05 -11.06
CA ASN A 142 18.09 33.56 -10.32
C ASN A 142 19.10 34.07 -11.34
N HIS A 143 19.28 35.40 -11.39
CA HIS A 143 20.32 36.16 -12.12
C HIS A 143 21.12 35.37 -13.18
N PHE A 144 20.71 35.42 -14.45
CA PHE A 144 21.56 35.07 -15.59
C PHE A 144 21.39 36.07 -16.73
N GLU A 145 22.51 36.59 -17.23
CA GLU A 145 22.59 37.43 -18.43
C GLU A 145 22.55 36.62 -19.74
N LYS A 146 22.75 35.29 -19.71
CA LYS A 146 22.61 34.39 -20.86
C LYS A 146 22.04 33.03 -20.47
N PHE A 147 20.93 32.64 -21.10
CA PHE A 147 20.27 31.36 -20.94
C PHE A 147 21.11 30.22 -21.54
N GLN A 148 21.70 29.36 -20.70
CA GLN A 148 22.19 28.05 -21.14
C GLN A 148 21.22 26.95 -20.68
N LEU A 149 20.42 26.46 -21.63
CA LEU A 149 19.38 25.44 -21.47
C LEU A 149 19.92 24.02 -21.57
N SER A 150 20.93 23.62 -20.80
CA SER A 150 21.56 22.29 -20.98
C SER A 150 21.07 21.16 -20.07
N LYS A 151 20.22 21.40 -19.05
CA LYS A 151 19.52 20.32 -18.30
C LYS A 151 18.14 20.76 -17.82
N LYS A 152 17.09 20.45 -18.60
CA LYS A 152 15.69 20.75 -18.30
C LYS A 152 15.02 19.61 -17.52
N SER A 153 15.25 19.54 -16.21
CA SER A 153 14.36 18.83 -15.29
C SER A 153 14.25 19.63 -13.99
N ARG A 154 13.19 20.42 -13.81
CA ARG A 154 12.93 21.12 -12.54
C ARG A 154 11.43 21.18 -12.25
N ASN A 155 11.07 20.75 -11.05
CA ASN A 155 9.74 20.72 -10.44
C ASN A 155 9.29 22.14 -10.04
N VAL A 156 7.98 22.30 -9.74
CA VAL A 156 7.39 23.50 -9.12
C VAL A 156 8.29 24.01 -7.99
N ALA A 157 8.44 25.34 -7.85
CA ALA A 157 9.27 25.93 -6.80
C ALA A 157 8.87 25.32 -5.42
N PRO A 158 9.80 24.67 -4.68
CA PRO A 158 9.47 23.80 -3.54
C PRO A 158 8.71 24.46 -2.37
N ARG A 159 8.53 25.78 -2.40
CA ARG A 159 7.85 26.55 -1.35
C ARG A 159 6.43 26.98 -1.71
N LEU A 160 6.01 26.79 -2.97
CA LEU A 160 4.70 27.27 -3.42
C LEU A 160 3.58 26.29 -3.11
N LEU A 161 3.86 24.99 -3.23
CA LEU A 161 2.86 23.95 -3.08
C LEU A 161 3.27 22.95 -2.01
N ASN A 162 2.27 22.36 -1.36
CA ASN A 162 2.49 21.20 -0.51
C ASN A 162 3.03 20.04 -1.36
N ALA A 163 3.96 19.27 -0.78
CA ALA A 163 4.49 18.09 -1.44
C ALA A 163 3.38 17.03 -1.60
N VAL A 164 3.42 16.26 -2.70
CA VAL A 164 2.44 15.19 -2.96
C VAL A 164 2.28 14.23 -1.78
N PRO A 165 3.36 13.75 -1.11
CA PRO A 165 3.22 12.87 0.05
C PRO A 165 2.35 13.48 1.17
N TYR A 166 2.47 14.78 1.40
CA TYR A 166 1.64 15.48 2.38
C TYR A 166 0.16 15.52 1.95
N VAL A 167 -0.11 15.87 0.68
CA VAL A 167 -1.48 15.94 0.14
C VAL A 167 -2.14 14.56 0.16
N ALA A 168 -1.42 13.54 -0.30
CA ALA A 168 -1.89 12.16 -0.31
C ALA A 168 -2.16 11.65 1.10
N MET A 169 -1.25 11.88 2.06
CA MET A 169 -1.44 11.46 3.45
C MET A 169 -2.62 12.17 4.12
N ARG A 170 -2.81 13.47 3.88
CA ARG A 170 -4.00 14.21 4.37
C ARG A 170 -5.29 13.55 3.88
N LYS A 171 -5.37 13.23 2.59
CA LYS A 171 -6.57 12.59 2.02
C LYS A 171 -6.74 11.13 2.44
N HIS A 172 -5.64 10.42 2.63
CA HIS A 172 -5.65 9.06 3.12
C HIS A 172 -6.16 9.00 4.56
N LEU A 173 -5.72 9.90 5.43
CA LEU A 173 -6.20 9.99 6.82
C LEU A 173 -7.69 10.33 6.89
N ASP A 174 -8.17 11.27 6.06
CA ASP A 174 -9.59 11.56 5.89
C ASP A 174 -10.39 10.29 5.54
N SER A 175 -9.93 9.56 4.52
CA SER A 175 -10.54 8.31 4.05
C SER A 175 -10.49 7.20 5.10
N LEU A 176 -9.39 7.09 5.84
CA LEU A 176 -9.19 6.13 6.91
C LEU A 176 -10.18 6.38 8.05
N MET A 177 -10.28 7.62 8.54
CA MET A 177 -11.21 7.96 9.61
C MET A 177 -12.65 7.70 9.19
N LEU A 178 -13.04 8.07 7.96
CA LEU A 178 -14.36 7.71 7.41
C LEU A 178 -14.55 6.19 7.32
N GLY A 179 -13.51 5.44 6.92
CA GLY A 179 -13.54 3.98 6.86
C GLY A 179 -13.68 3.31 8.23
N MET A 180 -13.13 3.92 9.28
CA MET A 180 -13.25 3.46 10.66
C MET A 180 -14.62 3.79 11.28
N LEU A 181 -15.18 4.95 10.96
CA LEU A 181 -16.49 5.39 11.46
C LEU A 181 -17.67 4.72 10.76
N LYS A 182 -17.44 4.12 9.58
CA LYS A 182 -18.47 3.40 8.84
C LYS A 182 -18.77 2.04 9.47
N ASN A 183 -20.03 1.81 9.79
CA ASN A 183 -20.56 0.53 10.22
C ASN A 183 -21.20 -0.22 9.04
N LYS A 184 -21.16 -1.55 9.05
CA LYS A 184 -21.92 -2.37 8.10
C LYS A 184 -23.37 -2.47 8.59
N LYS A 185 -24.34 -2.01 7.78
CA LYS A 185 -25.73 -2.47 7.85
C LYS A 185 -25.93 -3.52 6.78
N ASP A 186 -26.51 -4.66 7.16
CA ASP A 186 -27.00 -5.70 6.25
C ASP A 186 -25.96 -6.11 5.19
N ASP A 187 -24.86 -6.78 5.57
CA ASP A 187 -23.79 -7.40 4.77
C ASP A 187 -23.16 -6.63 3.57
N VAL A 188 -23.72 -5.50 3.15
CA VAL A 188 -23.57 -4.92 1.81
C VAL A 188 -23.35 -3.42 1.88
N THR A 189 -23.90 -2.70 2.87
CA THR A 189 -23.84 -1.23 2.88
C THR A 189 -23.10 -0.69 4.10
N LEU A 190 -21.99 0.01 3.85
CA LEU A 190 -21.28 0.80 4.85
C LEU A 190 -21.92 2.18 4.98
N TYR A 191 -22.36 2.56 6.18
CA TYR A 191 -22.99 3.86 6.45
C TYR A 191 -22.35 4.54 7.65
N LEU A 192 -22.42 5.87 7.69
CA LEU A 192 -22.07 6.65 8.87
C LEU A 192 -23.31 6.67 9.76
N ASP A 193 -23.19 6.10 10.95
CA ASP A 193 -24.26 6.13 11.95
C ASP A 193 -24.25 7.49 12.69
N GLU A 194 -25.43 7.99 13.06
CA GLU A 194 -25.53 9.14 13.96
C GLU A 194 -25.02 8.76 15.36
N GLU A 195 -25.20 7.49 15.74
CA GLU A 195 -24.63 6.89 16.95
C GLU A 195 -23.23 6.35 16.64
N LEU A 196 -22.27 7.26 16.49
CA LEU A 196 -20.86 6.89 16.41
C LEU A 196 -20.44 6.12 17.68
N PRO A 197 -19.59 5.09 17.58
CA PRO A 197 -19.11 4.39 18.76
C PRO A 197 -18.43 5.37 19.71
N ASN A 198 -18.68 5.24 21.01
CA ASN A 198 -18.23 6.21 22.01
C ASN A 198 -16.72 6.51 21.98
N LYS A 199 -15.89 5.54 21.56
CA LYS A 199 -14.46 5.69 21.32
C LYS A 199 -13.98 4.69 20.28
N VAL A 200 -13.35 5.16 19.22
CA VAL A 200 -12.60 4.36 18.24
C VAL A 200 -11.25 5.01 18.07
N TYR A 201 -10.17 4.25 18.11
CA TYR A 201 -8.83 4.79 17.93
C TYR A 201 -7.90 3.81 17.23
N THR A 202 -6.95 4.35 16.47
CA THR A 202 -5.97 3.57 15.71
C THR A 202 -4.56 4.06 15.95
N LYS A 203 -3.64 3.10 16.07
CA LYS A 203 -2.20 3.34 16.07
C LYS A 203 -1.64 3.05 14.69
N LEU A 204 -1.12 4.08 14.02
CA LEU A 204 -0.57 3.98 12.68
C LEU A 204 0.86 3.42 12.72
N ARG A 205 1.16 2.53 11.79
CA ARG A 205 2.44 1.84 11.62
C ARG A 205 2.84 1.99 10.16
N PHE A 206 3.74 2.92 9.89
CA PHE A 206 4.15 3.25 8.54
C PHE A 206 5.46 2.52 8.21
N ASP A 207 5.54 1.88 7.05
CA ASP A 207 6.77 1.22 6.59
C ASP A 207 7.91 2.23 6.32
N ALA A 208 9.02 2.05 7.03
CA ALA A 208 10.17 2.95 6.95
C ALA A 208 11.37 2.26 6.28
N ASP A 209 11.36 2.25 4.94
CA ASP A 209 12.52 1.85 4.14
C ASP A 209 13.71 2.82 4.29
N GLY A 210 14.76 2.37 4.99
CA GLY A 210 16.13 2.90 4.90
C GLY A 210 16.38 4.30 5.49
N LYS A 211 17.60 4.83 5.27
CA LYS A 211 18.27 6.00 5.90
C LYS A 211 17.52 7.35 5.92
N GLN A 212 16.24 7.39 5.53
CA GLN A 212 15.38 8.56 5.43
C GLN A 212 14.32 8.65 6.56
N PHE A 213 14.55 7.98 7.70
CA PHE A 213 13.71 8.09 8.90
C PHE A 213 13.44 9.55 9.32
N ASP A 214 14.42 10.43 9.10
CA ASP A 214 14.35 11.87 9.37
C ASP A 214 13.76 12.70 8.20
N ALA A 215 13.67 12.15 7.00
CA ALA A 215 13.30 12.89 5.79
C ALA A 215 11.80 12.83 5.44
N ARG A 216 11.01 11.92 6.03
CA ARG A 216 9.53 11.86 5.82
C ARG A 216 8.78 12.93 6.62
N THR A 217 9.30 14.15 6.63
CA THR A 217 8.70 15.29 7.34
C THR A 217 7.29 15.60 6.82
N ASP A 218 7.02 15.35 5.54
CA ASP A 218 5.72 15.63 4.92
C ASP A 218 4.60 14.74 5.45
N LEU A 219 4.86 13.43 5.64
CA LEU A 219 3.88 12.50 6.23
C LEU A 219 3.61 12.84 7.70
N LYS A 220 4.67 13.13 8.47
CA LYS A 220 4.55 13.56 9.87
C LYS A 220 3.78 14.87 10.00
N LYS A 221 4.07 15.85 9.13
CA LYS A 221 3.33 17.13 9.05
C LYS A 221 1.87 16.90 8.69
N ALA A 222 1.57 16.04 7.72
CA ALA A 222 0.19 15.71 7.35
C ALA A 222 -0.59 15.09 8.51
N TYR A 223 0.03 14.16 9.24
CA TYR A 223 -0.54 13.57 10.45
C TYR A 223 -0.81 14.64 11.52
N ASN A 224 0.24 15.40 11.91
CA ASN A 224 0.12 16.43 12.93
C ASN A 224 -0.90 17.51 12.57
N HIS A 225 -0.98 17.87 11.29
CA HIS A 225 -1.98 18.82 10.82
C HIS A 225 -3.40 18.24 10.98
N THR A 226 -3.60 16.97 10.64
CA THR A 226 -4.91 16.31 10.74
C THR A 226 -5.41 16.20 12.16
N ILE A 227 -4.55 15.81 13.11
CA ILE A 227 -4.95 15.77 14.53
C ILE A 227 -5.20 17.18 15.11
N THR A 228 -4.54 18.21 14.57
CA THR A 228 -4.64 19.59 15.10
C THR A 228 -5.84 20.35 14.57
N ILE A 229 -6.23 20.16 13.31
CA ILE A 229 -7.33 20.94 12.70
C ILE A 229 -8.49 20.09 12.14
N GLY A 230 -8.32 18.77 12.06
CA GLY A 230 -9.22 17.88 11.33
C GLY A 230 -8.83 17.64 9.87
N SER A 231 -9.67 16.91 9.15
CA SER A 231 -9.59 16.66 7.72
C SER A 231 -10.74 17.36 6.97
N ASP A 232 -10.93 17.04 5.69
CA ASP A 232 -12.00 17.62 4.88
C ASP A 232 -13.39 17.21 5.41
N ASN A 233 -13.54 15.97 5.87
CA ASN A 233 -14.83 15.41 6.29
C ASN A 233 -14.92 15.11 7.79
N VAL A 234 -13.80 15.15 8.53
CA VAL A 234 -13.76 14.80 9.95
C VAL A 234 -13.23 15.99 10.74
N ASN A 235 -14.02 16.45 11.72
CA ASN A 235 -13.62 17.59 12.54
C ASN A 235 -12.39 17.27 13.41
N GLN A 236 -11.78 18.33 13.96
CA GLN A 236 -10.59 18.21 14.81
C GLN A 236 -10.78 17.23 15.98
N LYS A 237 -11.86 17.40 16.77
CA LYS A 237 -12.09 16.61 17.99
C LYS A 237 -12.10 15.11 17.66
N THR A 238 -12.90 14.74 16.67
CA THR A 238 -13.03 13.36 16.20
C THR A 238 -11.71 12.85 15.62
N SER A 239 -10.99 13.70 14.88
CA SER A 239 -9.69 13.32 14.31
C SER A 239 -8.65 13.02 15.39
N SER A 240 -8.58 13.84 16.44
CA SER A 240 -7.67 13.63 17.57
C SER A 240 -8.05 12.43 18.44
N GLU A 241 -9.34 12.06 18.47
CA GLU A 241 -9.81 10.87 19.18
C GLU A 241 -9.48 9.58 18.41
N ILE A 242 -9.63 9.60 17.08
CA ILE A 242 -9.36 8.42 16.23
C ILE A 242 -7.86 8.19 16.03
N LEU A 243 -7.09 9.24 15.76
CA LEU A 243 -5.68 9.12 15.40
C LEU A 243 -4.81 9.25 16.66
N ASP A 244 -4.53 8.11 17.30
CA ASP A 244 -3.79 8.04 18.57
C ASP A 244 -2.30 8.34 18.38
N GLU A 245 -1.63 7.55 17.55
CA GLU A 245 -0.21 7.76 17.25
C GLU A 245 0.17 7.37 15.81
N ILE A 246 1.30 7.88 15.34
CA ILE A 246 2.00 7.38 14.16
C ILE A 246 3.43 6.97 14.51
N ARG A 247 3.78 5.73 14.19
CA ARG A 247 5.14 5.20 14.32
C ARG A 247 5.65 4.74 12.97
N PHE A 248 6.91 5.06 12.70
CA PHE A 248 7.66 4.58 11.54
C PHE A 248 8.42 3.33 11.97
N ILE A 249 8.13 2.21 11.34
CA ILE A 249 8.67 0.90 11.71
C ILE A 249 9.81 0.55 10.78
N ARG A 250 10.94 0.16 11.34
CA ARG A 250 12.12 -0.23 10.56
C ARG A 250 12.05 -1.70 10.17
N LYS A 251 12.73 -2.07 9.09
CA LYS A 251 12.79 -3.47 8.60
C LYS A 251 13.26 -4.46 9.66
N GLU A 252 14.15 -4.03 10.56
CA GLU A 252 14.69 -4.86 11.64
C GLU A 252 13.68 -5.11 12.76
N GLU A 253 12.51 -4.46 12.73
CA GLU A 253 11.41 -4.64 13.67
C GLU A 253 10.29 -5.50 13.06
N VAL A 254 10.51 -6.02 11.84
CA VAL A 254 9.55 -6.82 11.06
C VAL A 254 10.05 -8.27 10.96
N GLY A 255 9.13 -9.20 11.21
CA GLY A 255 9.41 -10.64 11.23
C GLY A 255 8.62 -11.32 12.34
N HIS A 256 8.40 -12.62 12.20
CA HIS A 256 7.57 -13.38 13.16
C HIS A 256 8.26 -13.69 14.49
N ASN A 257 9.54 -13.36 14.65
CA ASN A 257 10.25 -13.50 15.93
C ASN A 257 10.16 -12.24 16.82
N PHE A 258 9.61 -11.13 16.33
CA PHE A 258 9.43 -9.90 17.10
C PHE A 258 8.06 -9.87 17.79
N THR A 259 7.93 -9.10 18.88
CA THR A 259 6.68 -8.96 19.64
C THR A 259 6.37 -7.49 19.95
N PRO A 260 5.25 -6.93 19.46
CA PRO A 260 4.42 -7.50 18.40
C PRO A 260 5.24 -7.65 17.10
N SER A 261 4.89 -8.65 16.29
CA SER A 261 5.40 -8.76 14.93
C SER A 261 4.73 -7.67 14.09
N HIS A 262 5.48 -6.83 13.39
CA HIS A 262 4.89 -5.85 12.49
C HIS A 262 4.54 -6.46 11.12
N CYS A 263 4.03 -7.69 11.10
CA CYS A 263 3.74 -8.45 9.89
C CYS A 263 2.68 -7.82 8.98
N GLY A 264 1.79 -6.97 9.52
CA GLY A 264 0.90 -6.15 8.69
C GLY A 264 1.63 -5.28 7.67
N LEU A 265 2.92 -4.93 7.90
CA LEU A 265 3.73 -4.20 6.92
C LEU A 265 4.04 -5.04 5.67
N GLU A 266 4.22 -6.36 5.82
CA GLU A 266 4.49 -7.27 4.71
C GLU A 266 3.25 -7.43 3.82
N ILE A 267 2.08 -7.43 4.46
CA ILE A 267 0.79 -7.51 3.76
C ILE A 267 0.49 -6.21 3.03
N VAL A 268 0.66 -5.07 3.69
CA VAL A 268 0.34 -3.77 3.07
C VAL A 268 1.33 -3.43 1.94
N ASP A 269 2.62 -3.80 2.03
CA ASP A 269 3.59 -3.69 0.92
C ASP A 269 3.09 -4.42 -0.33
N MET A 270 2.68 -5.69 -0.18
CA MET A 270 2.10 -6.48 -1.26
C MET A 270 0.85 -5.81 -1.85
N LEU A 271 -0.15 -5.54 -0.99
CA LEU A 271 -1.44 -5.02 -1.42
C LEU A 271 -1.33 -3.63 -2.03
N CYS A 272 -0.44 -2.78 -1.50
CA CYS A 272 -0.23 -1.43 -2.02
C CYS A 272 0.23 -1.47 -3.47
N SER A 273 1.20 -2.33 -3.79
CA SER A 273 1.69 -2.50 -5.16
C SER A 273 0.63 -3.06 -6.11
N MET A 274 -0.13 -4.07 -5.67
CA MET A 274 -1.22 -4.69 -6.45
C MET A 274 -2.35 -3.71 -6.75
N ILE A 275 -2.89 -3.07 -5.72
CA ILE A 275 -4.04 -2.17 -5.81
C ILE A 275 -3.69 -0.94 -6.65
N ALA A 276 -2.52 -0.34 -6.42
CA ALA A 276 -2.07 0.81 -7.20
C ALA A 276 -1.93 0.47 -8.69
N GLY A 277 -1.42 -0.72 -9.02
CA GLY A 277 -1.27 -1.16 -10.41
C GLY A 277 -2.61 -1.27 -11.13
N GLU A 278 -3.58 -1.93 -10.51
CA GLU A 278 -4.90 -2.13 -11.11
C GLU A 278 -5.71 -0.84 -11.18
N THR A 279 -5.68 -0.05 -10.11
CA THR A 279 -6.42 1.22 -10.02
C THR A 279 -5.96 2.18 -11.11
N ARG A 280 -4.64 2.33 -11.28
CA ARG A 280 -4.06 3.18 -12.32
C ARG A 280 -4.36 2.66 -13.71
N LEU A 281 -4.30 1.34 -13.93
CA LEU A 281 -4.69 0.75 -15.22
C LEU A 281 -6.13 1.11 -15.58
N LYS A 282 -7.06 0.93 -14.64
CA LYS A 282 -8.49 1.26 -14.82
C LYS A 282 -8.66 2.75 -15.16
N GLU A 283 -7.98 3.65 -14.44
CA GLU A 283 -8.05 5.09 -14.73
C GLU A 283 -7.40 5.47 -16.06
N TYR A 284 -6.22 4.93 -16.39
CA TYR A 284 -5.53 5.25 -17.64
C TYR A 284 -6.25 4.72 -18.88
N LYS A 285 -6.97 3.60 -18.78
CA LYS A 285 -7.88 3.15 -19.85
C LYS A 285 -9.07 4.10 -19.99
N LYS A 286 -9.64 4.56 -18.87
CA LYS A 286 -10.77 5.51 -18.86
C LYS A 286 -10.39 6.88 -19.43
N THR A 287 -9.17 7.38 -19.17
CA THR A 287 -8.67 8.65 -19.73
C THR A 287 -8.14 8.53 -21.16
N GLY A 288 -8.08 7.32 -21.72
CA GLY A 288 -7.54 7.06 -23.05
C GLY A 288 -6.01 7.10 -23.13
N SER A 289 -5.31 7.14 -21.99
CA SER A 289 -3.85 7.13 -21.89
C SER A 289 -3.26 5.76 -22.24
N ILE A 290 -3.99 4.68 -21.98
CA ILE A 290 -3.71 3.32 -22.47
C ILE A 290 -4.80 2.95 -23.48
N LYS A 291 -4.40 2.48 -24.67
CA LYS A 291 -5.36 2.09 -25.71
C LYS A 291 -6.14 0.84 -25.27
N ALA A 292 -7.41 0.78 -25.64
CA ALA A 292 -8.28 -0.36 -25.30
C ALA A 292 -7.78 -1.71 -25.84
N ASN A 293 -6.93 -1.70 -26.87
CA ASN A 293 -6.31 -2.89 -27.47
C ASN A 293 -4.89 -3.19 -26.96
N SER A 294 -4.46 -2.62 -25.83
CA SER A 294 -3.18 -2.95 -25.19
C SER A 294 -3.14 -4.43 -24.77
N GLN A 295 -1.94 -5.02 -24.70
CA GLN A 295 -1.80 -6.37 -24.13
C GLN A 295 -1.96 -6.35 -22.60
N ILE A 296 -1.86 -5.17 -21.96
CA ILE A 296 -2.16 -4.97 -20.54
C ILE A 296 -3.66 -5.11 -20.28
N THR A 297 -4.04 -6.14 -19.55
CA THR A 297 -5.42 -6.49 -19.20
C THR A 297 -5.71 -6.28 -17.72
N SER A 298 -7.00 -6.08 -17.39
CA SER A 298 -7.42 -5.97 -15.99
C SER A 298 -7.11 -7.28 -15.27
N GLY A 299 -6.65 -7.19 -14.02
CA GLY A 299 -6.24 -8.32 -13.21
C GLY A 299 -4.75 -8.67 -13.33
N ASP A 300 -4.00 -8.16 -14.32
CA ASP A 300 -2.56 -8.45 -14.48
C ASP A 300 -1.70 -7.97 -13.30
N PHE A 301 -2.21 -7.01 -12.52
CA PHE A 301 -1.48 -6.41 -11.41
C PHE A 301 -1.94 -6.89 -10.04
N ILE A 302 -3.14 -7.44 -9.95
CA ILE A 302 -3.69 -8.01 -8.71
C ILE A 302 -3.51 -9.53 -8.67
N ASN A 303 -3.76 -10.22 -9.78
CA ASN A 303 -3.69 -11.68 -9.83
C ASN A 303 -2.27 -12.14 -10.16
N LEU A 304 -1.94 -13.36 -9.75
CA LEU A 304 -0.65 -13.98 -10.04
C LEU A 304 -0.82 -15.04 -11.12
N LYS A 305 -0.33 -14.74 -12.32
CA LYS A 305 -0.39 -15.62 -13.48
C LYS A 305 0.92 -16.37 -13.67
N PHE A 306 0.84 -17.70 -13.65
CA PHE A 306 1.98 -18.60 -13.87
C PHE A 306 2.19 -18.87 -15.36
N PRO A 307 3.42 -19.28 -15.76
CA PRO A 307 3.75 -19.57 -17.16
C PRO A 307 2.90 -20.67 -17.80
N ASP A 308 2.40 -21.61 -17.00
CA ASP A 308 1.53 -22.70 -17.44
C ASP A 308 0.05 -22.30 -17.60
N GLY A 309 -0.27 -21.03 -17.30
CA GLY A 309 -1.62 -20.47 -17.40
C GLY A 309 -2.42 -20.52 -16.11
N ASP A 310 -1.89 -21.10 -15.03
CA ASP A 310 -2.55 -21.09 -13.72
C ASP A 310 -2.63 -19.66 -13.15
N ILE A 311 -3.74 -19.33 -12.49
CA ILE A 311 -4.04 -17.98 -11.98
C ILE A 311 -4.45 -18.08 -10.52
N ILE A 312 -3.69 -17.40 -9.66
CA ILE A 312 -4.06 -17.22 -8.25
C ILE A 312 -4.69 -15.83 -8.10
N GLU A 313 -5.99 -15.82 -7.86
CA GLU A 313 -6.80 -14.61 -7.80
C GLU A 313 -6.77 -13.93 -6.43
N PHE A 314 -6.47 -12.62 -6.41
CA PHE A 314 -6.55 -11.77 -5.22
C PHE A 314 -7.63 -10.69 -5.32
N GLU A 315 -8.22 -10.48 -6.51
CA GLU A 315 -9.16 -9.39 -6.77
C GLU A 315 -10.39 -9.45 -5.85
N SER A 316 -11.02 -10.60 -5.71
CA SER A 316 -12.18 -10.79 -4.82
C SER A 316 -11.87 -10.49 -3.35
N ILE A 317 -10.66 -10.78 -2.88
CA ILE A 317 -10.21 -10.47 -1.51
C ILE A 317 -10.07 -8.96 -1.34
N ILE A 318 -9.43 -8.30 -2.30
CA ILE A 318 -9.23 -6.85 -2.26
C ILE A 318 -10.58 -6.14 -2.30
N GLU A 319 -11.47 -6.52 -3.21
CA GLU A 319 -12.79 -5.91 -3.35
C GLU A 319 -13.65 -6.10 -2.10
N SER A 320 -13.68 -7.31 -1.53
CA SER A 320 -14.47 -7.59 -0.32
C SER A 320 -13.97 -6.88 0.93
N LYS A 321 -12.68 -6.53 0.99
CA LYS A 321 -12.06 -5.84 2.14
C LYS A 321 -11.91 -4.33 1.95
N MET A 322 -12.07 -3.82 0.74
CA MET A 322 -11.96 -2.39 0.45
C MET A 322 -13.11 -1.60 1.07
N ARG A 323 -12.81 -0.72 2.04
CA ARG A 323 -13.81 0.20 2.63
C ARG A 323 -13.84 1.57 1.95
N TYR A 324 -12.69 2.01 1.46
CA TYR A 324 -12.58 3.32 0.83
C TYR A 324 -11.48 3.31 -0.23
N HIS A 325 -11.81 3.83 -1.40
CA HIS A 325 -10.89 3.91 -2.53
C HIS A 325 -11.05 5.28 -3.19
N THR A 326 -9.92 5.98 -3.35
CA THR A 326 -9.86 7.22 -4.12
C THR A 326 -8.71 7.21 -5.11
N ILE A 327 -8.95 7.74 -6.30
CA ILE A 327 -7.93 8.11 -7.28
C ILE A 327 -8.17 9.55 -7.70
N ASN A 328 -7.14 10.39 -7.63
CA ASN A 328 -7.25 11.82 -7.86
C ASN A 328 -6.19 12.29 -8.86
N TYR A 329 -6.61 13.10 -9.82
CA TYR A 329 -5.70 13.83 -10.70
C TYR A 329 -5.28 15.16 -10.06
N LEU A 330 -3.99 15.40 -9.87
CA LEU A 330 -3.50 16.73 -9.48
C LEU A 330 -3.20 17.56 -10.72
N LYS A 331 -3.93 18.66 -10.86
CA LYS A 331 -3.64 19.69 -11.85
C LYS A 331 -2.81 20.79 -11.18
N TYR A 332 -1.55 20.88 -11.58
CA TYR A 332 -0.60 21.91 -11.10
C TYR A 332 -0.64 23.19 -11.90
#